data_AF-A0A2V6HX92-F1
#
_entry.id   AF-A0A2V6HX92-F1
#
_cell.length_a   1.000
_cell.length_b   1.000
_cell.length_c   1.000
_cell.angle_alpha   90.00
_cell.angle_beta   90.00
_cell.angle_gamma   90.00
#
_symmetry.space_group_name_H-M   'P 1'
#
loop_
_entity.id
_entity.type
_entity.pdbx_description
1 polymer ?
#
loop_
_entity_poly.entity_id
_entity_poly.type
_entity_poly.pdbx_seq_one_letter_code
_entity_poly.pdbx_strand_id
1 'polypeptide(L)'
;SEPNDQTRTLLQKETDICLTAENAEVAEKSEVIFLGVKPAMALPVLRELSAHLQNKVVISLAGSVRISGMEKIANARFMRALTNTPSAICRAATGIARGSRSTTEDVDLVAKIFGAIGVVVEVEEKQI
;
A
#
# COMPACT_ATOMS: atom_id res chain seq x y z
N SER A 1 -10.19 0.80 3.82
CA SER A 1 -10.90 0.71 5.10
C SER A 1 -10.31 1.74 6.03
N GLU A 2 -11.10 2.26 6.96
CA GLU A 2 -10.62 3.18 7.99
C GLU A 2 -11.38 2.86 9.29
N PRO A 3 -10.72 2.32 10.33
CA PRO A 3 -11.41 1.84 11.52
C PRO A 3 -12.03 2.96 12.37
N ASN A 4 -11.57 4.21 12.27
CA ASN A 4 -12.12 5.32 13.03
C ASN A 4 -13.36 5.93 12.36
N ASP A 5 -14.50 5.85 13.04
CA ASP A 5 -15.80 6.35 12.56
C ASP A 5 -15.81 7.85 12.24
N GLN A 6 -15.13 8.67 13.05
CA GLN A 6 -15.05 10.11 12.83
C GLN A 6 -14.24 10.41 11.56
N THR A 7 -13.09 9.74 11.39
CA THR A 7 -12.28 9.85 10.18
C THR A 7 -13.07 9.42 8.95
N ARG A 8 -13.79 8.29 8.99
CA ARG A 8 -14.68 7.87 7.89
C ARG A 8 -15.73 8.92 7.55
N THR A 9 -16.38 9.50 8.56
CA THR A 9 -17.40 10.53 8.35
C THR A 9 -16.84 11.79 7.69
N LEU A 10 -15.61 12.19 8.04
CA LEU A 10 -14.92 13.31 7.41
C LEU A 10 -14.57 13.00 5.95
N LEU A 11 -13.95 11.84 5.70
CA LEU A 11 -13.57 11.41 4.35
C LEU A 11 -14.79 11.30 3.42
N GLN A 12 -15.93 10.85 3.92
CA GLN A 12 -17.17 10.75 3.13
C GLN A 12 -17.71 12.12 2.67
N LYS A 13 -17.39 13.20 3.40
CA LYS A 13 -17.80 14.56 3.05
C LYS A 13 -16.84 15.22 2.08
N GLU A 14 -15.56 14.86 2.16
CA GLU A 14 -14.49 15.48 1.36
C GLU A 14 -14.21 14.73 0.06
N THR A 15 -14.67 13.48 -0.05
CA THR A 15 -14.34 12.58 -1.16
C THR A 15 -15.52 11.68 -1.53
N ASP A 16 -15.55 11.24 -2.78
CA ASP A 16 -16.55 10.30 -3.31
C ASP A 16 -16.08 8.83 -3.24
N ILE A 17 -15.14 8.52 -2.34
CA ILE A 17 -14.59 7.16 -2.23
C ILE A 17 -15.52 6.24 -1.42
N CYS A 18 -15.54 4.95 -1.76
CA CYS A 18 -16.25 3.95 -0.96
C CYS A 18 -15.51 3.68 0.35
N LEU A 19 -16.19 3.83 1.49
CA LEU A 19 -15.63 3.64 2.82
C LEU A 19 -16.24 2.44 3.52
N THR A 20 -15.39 1.73 4.27
CA THR A 20 -15.79 0.61 5.13
C THR A 20 -14.86 0.55 6.34
N ALA A 21 -15.34 0.01 7.45
CA ALA A 21 -14.53 -0.32 8.62
C ALA A 21 -13.75 -1.62 8.41
N GLU A 22 -14.21 -2.49 7.50
CA GLU A 22 -13.74 -3.86 7.37
C GLU A 22 -12.58 -3.98 6.38
N ASN A 23 -11.46 -4.50 6.85
CA ASN A 23 -10.28 -4.72 6.00
C ASN A 23 -10.54 -5.82 4.96
N ALA A 24 -11.25 -6.87 5.34
CA ALA A 24 -11.56 -8.01 4.47
C ALA A 24 -12.36 -7.58 3.23
N GLU A 25 -13.35 -6.71 3.41
CA GLU A 25 -14.18 -6.21 2.31
C GLU A 25 -13.33 -5.48 1.25
N VAL A 26 -12.36 -4.67 1.68
CA VAL A 26 -11.42 -4.00 0.75
C VAL A 26 -10.51 -5.02 0.06
N ALA A 27 -9.99 -5.99 0.80
CA ALA A 27 -9.10 -7.01 0.25
C ALA A 27 -9.80 -7.87 -0.81
N GLU A 28 -11.07 -8.22 -0.60
CA GLU A 28 -11.88 -8.97 -1.56
C GLU A 28 -12.09 -8.18 -2.87
N LYS A 29 -12.49 -6.91 -2.76
CA LYS A 29 -12.92 -6.08 -3.90
C LYS A 29 -11.78 -5.42 -4.68
N SER A 30 -10.55 -5.44 -4.17
CA SER A 30 -9.42 -4.69 -4.75
C SER A 30 -8.38 -5.61 -5.38
N GLU A 31 -7.84 -5.24 -6.55
CA GLU A 31 -6.70 -5.94 -7.17
C GLU A 31 -5.35 -5.38 -6.71
N VAL A 32 -5.34 -4.08 -6.37
CA VAL A 32 -4.21 -3.32 -5.82
C VAL A 32 -4.60 -2.77 -4.46
N ILE A 33 -3.77 -3.02 -3.45
CA ILE A 33 -4.06 -2.66 -2.05
C ILE A 33 -2.92 -1.81 -1.51
N PHE A 34 -3.27 -0.63 -0.98
CA PHE A 34 -2.35 0.20 -0.22
C PHE A 34 -2.43 -0.14 1.27
N LEU A 35 -1.30 -0.55 1.85
CA LEU A 35 -1.17 -0.80 3.28
C LEU A 35 -0.61 0.46 3.97
N GLY A 36 -1.51 1.35 4.37
CA GLY A 36 -1.22 2.64 5.02
C GLY A 36 -1.27 2.63 6.54
N VAL A 37 -0.98 1.49 7.18
CA VAL A 37 -1.03 1.36 8.65
C VAL A 37 0.31 1.67 9.30
N LYS A 38 0.31 1.93 10.62
CA LYS A 38 1.56 2.06 11.40
C LYS A 38 2.41 0.79 11.26
N PRO A 39 3.76 0.88 11.26
CA PRO A 39 4.64 -0.28 11.09
C PRO A 39 4.35 -1.47 12.00
N ALA A 40 4.01 -1.21 13.27
CA ALA A 40 3.67 -2.26 14.23
C ALA A 40 2.40 -3.07 13.83
N MET A 41 1.52 -2.50 13.02
CA MET A 41 0.25 -3.09 12.61
C MET A 41 0.32 -3.83 11.27
N ALA A 42 1.36 -3.59 10.45
CA ALA A 42 1.42 -4.12 9.09
C ALA A 42 1.37 -5.66 9.06
N LEU A 43 2.25 -6.33 9.82
CA LEU A 43 2.29 -7.80 9.84
C LEU A 43 1.04 -8.44 10.47
N PRO A 44 0.48 -7.93 11.60
CA PRO A 44 -0.82 -8.37 12.10
C PRO A 44 -1.95 -8.30 11.07
N VAL A 45 -2.12 -7.15 10.40
CA VAL A 45 -3.18 -6.95 9.39
C VAL A 45 -2.99 -7.88 8.19
N LEU A 46 -1.76 -8.04 7.70
CA LEU A 46 -1.48 -8.97 6.60
C LEU A 46 -1.77 -10.41 6.97
N ARG A 47 -1.60 -10.80 8.23
CA ARG A 47 -1.90 -12.17 8.69
C ARG A 47 -3.41 -12.43 8.66
N GLU A 48 -4.20 -11.48 9.16
CA GLU A 48 -5.66 -11.51 9.11
C GLU A 48 -6.18 -11.62 7.67
N LEU A 49 -5.57 -10.86 6.75
CA LEU A 49 -6.01 -10.81 5.35
C LEU A 49 -5.38 -11.86 4.45
N SER A 50 -4.45 -12.68 4.94
CA SER A 50 -3.57 -13.54 4.12
C SER A 50 -4.30 -14.39 3.06
N ALA A 51 -5.48 -14.93 3.39
CA ALA A 51 -6.31 -15.71 2.47
C ALA A 51 -6.88 -14.88 1.31
N HIS A 52 -7.15 -13.59 1.53
CA HIS A 52 -7.73 -12.66 0.57
C HIS A 52 -6.68 -11.98 -0.32
N LEU A 53 -5.38 -12.10 0.00
CA LEU A 53 -4.31 -11.36 -0.69
C LEU A 53 -3.65 -12.14 -1.84
N GLN A 54 -4.12 -13.35 -2.13
CA GLN A 54 -3.51 -14.25 -3.12
C GLN A 54 -3.35 -13.57 -4.48
N ASN A 55 -2.11 -13.50 -4.98
CA ASN A 55 -1.72 -12.91 -6.27
C ASN A 55 -2.07 -11.42 -6.48
N LYS A 56 -2.56 -10.72 -5.45
CA LYS A 56 -2.85 -9.27 -5.50
C LYS A 56 -1.57 -8.45 -5.36
N VAL A 57 -1.59 -7.20 -5.83
CA VAL A 57 -0.50 -6.24 -5.61
C VAL A 57 -0.73 -5.55 -4.28
N VAL A 58 0.25 -5.62 -3.38
CA VAL A 58 0.17 -4.96 -2.07
C VAL A 58 1.32 -3.96 -1.90
N ILE A 59 0.97 -2.69 -1.82
CA ILE A 59 1.90 -1.56 -1.73
C ILE A 59 1.95 -1.10 -0.27
N SER A 60 3.04 -1.39 0.41
CA SER A 60 3.25 -0.98 1.81
C SER A 60 3.87 0.40 1.91
N LEU A 61 3.21 1.28 2.67
CA LEU A 61 3.74 2.59 3.08
C LEU A 61 4.46 2.51 4.45
N ALA A 62 4.48 1.34 5.08
CA ALA A 62 5.09 1.13 6.39
C ALA A 62 6.62 0.96 6.28
N GLY A 63 7.35 2.08 6.42
CA GLY A 63 8.79 2.16 6.17
C GLY A 63 9.69 1.16 6.92
N SER A 64 9.32 0.69 8.12
CA SER A 64 10.20 -0.22 8.89
C SER A 64 9.95 -1.72 8.64
N VAL A 65 9.01 -2.07 7.76
CA VAL A 65 8.59 -3.46 7.56
C VAL A 65 9.13 -3.98 6.24
N ARG A 66 10.11 -4.89 6.33
CA ARG A 66 10.75 -5.47 5.14
C ARG A 66 9.78 -6.36 4.35
N ILE A 67 9.92 -6.33 3.04
CA ILE A 67 9.18 -7.15 2.08
C ILE A 67 9.33 -8.63 2.41
N SER A 68 10.54 -9.08 2.73
CA SER A 68 10.81 -10.46 3.16
C SER A 68 9.99 -10.91 4.37
N GLY A 69 9.59 -9.98 5.26
CA GLY A 69 8.69 -10.27 6.37
C GLY A 69 7.24 -10.43 5.93
N MET A 70 6.80 -9.60 4.98
CA MET A 70 5.43 -9.64 4.43
C MET A 70 5.21 -10.87 3.55
N GLU A 71 6.19 -11.23 2.72
CA GLU A 71 6.14 -12.40 1.82
C GLU A 71 6.05 -13.74 2.56
N LYS A 72 6.51 -13.80 3.82
CA LYS A 72 6.35 -14.97 4.70
C LYS A 72 4.94 -15.13 5.24
N ILE A 73 4.15 -14.05 5.27
CA ILE A 73 2.80 -14.03 5.87
C ILE A 73 1.73 -14.28 4.82
N ALA A 74 1.86 -13.66 3.65
CA ALA A 74 0.87 -13.79 2.59
C ALA A 74 1.53 -14.05 1.24
N ASN A 75 0.83 -14.79 0.39
CA ASN A 75 1.23 -15.03 -0.99
C ASN A 75 0.70 -13.92 -1.91
N ALA A 76 1.29 -12.73 -1.79
CA ALA A 76 0.98 -11.56 -2.60
C ALA A 76 2.23 -11.03 -3.31
N ARG A 77 2.00 -10.12 -4.26
CA ARG A 77 3.06 -9.38 -4.98
C ARG A 77 3.31 -8.08 -4.23
N PHE A 78 4.28 -8.12 -3.33
CA PHE A 78 4.56 -7.00 -2.43
C PHE A 78 5.47 -5.95 -3.08
N MET A 79 5.15 -4.69 -2.83
CA MET A 79 6.02 -3.56 -3.10
C MET A 79 6.05 -2.65 -1.89
N ARG A 80 7.15 -1.93 -1.70
CA ARG A 80 7.24 -0.83 -0.72
C ARG A 80 7.27 0.47 -1.48
N ALA A 81 6.59 1.48 -0.93
CA ALA A 81 6.68 2.85 -1.41
C ALA A 81 6.90 3.78 -0.22
N LEU A 82 7.95 4.59 -0.29
CA LEU A 82 8.23 5.63 0.67
C LEU A 82 8.04 6.98 -0.01
N THR A 83 6.96 7.67 0.35
CA THR A 83 6.60 8.99 -0.16
C THR A 83 6.74 10.05 0.92
N ASN A 84 6.45 11.30 0.60
CA ASN A 84 6.53 12.42 1.54
C ASN A 84 5.28 13.32 1.48
N THR A 85 5.14 14.18 2.49
CA THR A 85 3.98 15.07 2.69
C THR A 85 3.62 15.98 1.49
N PRO A 86 4.59 16.46 0.67
CA PRO A 86 4.28 17.20 -0.57
C PRO A 86 3.41 16.46 -1.60
N SER A 87 3.08 15.19 -1.41
CA SER A 87 2.07 14.47 -2.19
C SER A 87 0.72 15.19 -2.24
N ALA A 88 0.31 15.85 -1.16
CA ALA A 88 -0.95 16.60 -1.10
C ALA A 88 -1.02 17.78 -2.10
N ILE A 89 0.12 18.23 -2.60
CA ILE A 89 0.23 19.30 -3.61
C ILE A 89 0.87 18.80 -4.91
N CYS A 90 0.85 17.49 -5.15
CA CYS A 90 1.41 16.83 -6.34
C CYS A 90 2.91 17.11 -6.57
N ARG A 91 3.69 17.23 -5.50
CA ARG A 91 5.15 17.43 -5.55
C ARG A 91 5.93 16.40 -4.74
N ALA A 92 5.38 15.20 -4.63
CA ALA A 92 6.03 14.13 -3.91
C ALA A 92 7.37 13.74 -4.55
N ALA A 93 8.24 13.19 -3.73
CA ALA A 93 9.31 12.31 -4.18
C ALA A 93 9.07 10.94 -3.56
N THR A 94 8.91 9.92 -4.40
CA THR A 94 8.56 8.56 -3.95
C THR A 94 9.62 7.56 -4.39
N GLY A 95 10.24 6.90 -3.42
CA GLY A 95 11.07 5.72 -3.66
C GLY A 95 10.20 4.47 -3.66
N ILE A 96 10.31 3.62 -4.67
CA ILE A 96 9.60 2.33 -4.73
C ILE A 96 10.61 1.17 -4.78
N ALA A 97 10.30 0.07 -4.09
CA ALA A 97 11.07 -1.17 -4.18
C ALA A 97 10.15 -2.36 -4.40
N ARG A 98 10.56 -3.25 -5.31
CA ARG A 98 9.80 -4.46 -5.65
C ARG A 98 10.19 -5.64 -4.75
N GLY A 99 9.22 -6.50 -4.47
CA GLY A 99 9.44 -7.80 -3.85
C GLY A 99 9.83 -8.90 -4.83
N SER A 100 10.10 -10.09 -4.30
CA SER A 100 10.58 -11.23 -5.09
C SER A 100 9.52 -11.79 -6.05
N ARG A 101 8.24 -11.55 -5.75
CA ARG A 101 7.10 -11.99 -6.56
C ARG A 101 6.52 -10.92 -7.48
N SER A 102 7.05 -9.69 -7.41
CA SER A 102 6.52 -8.55 -8.17
C SER A 102 7.07 -8.53 -9.58
N THR A 103 6.19 -8.29 -10.54
CA THR A 103 6.51 -8.26 -11.97
C THR A 103 6.94 -6.87 -12.43
N THR A 104 7.45 -6.73 -13.64
CA THR A 104 7.77 -5.42 -14.22
C THR A 104 6.50 -4.60 -14.41
N GLU A 105 5.41 -5.25 -14.79
CA GLU A 105 4.09 -4.64 -14.94
C GLU A 105 3.56 -4.07 -13.62
N ASP A 106 3.86 -4.71 -12.49
CA ASP A 106 3.54 -4.19 -11.16
C ASP A 106 4.35 -2.92 -10.86
N VAL A 107 5.63 -2.90 -11.21
CA VAL A 107 6.48 -1.72 -11.03
C VAL A 107 5.96 -0.55 -11.86
N ASP A 108 5.62 -0.77 -13.13
CA ASP A 108 5.08 0.26 -14.02
C ASP A 108 3.73 0.79 -13.51
N LEU A 109 2.86 -0.10 -13.02
CA LEU A 109 1.59 0.26 -12.41
C LEU A 109 1.79 1.15 -11.17
N VAL A 110 2.65 0.73 -10.24
CA VAL A 110 2.94 1.48 -9.02
C VAL A 110 3.60 2.82 -9.33
N ALA A 111 4.54 2.83 -10.28
CA ALA A 111 5.19 4.06 -10.74
C ALA A 111 4.18 5.03 -11.36
N LYS A 112 3.21 4.54 -12.15
CA LYS A 112 2.13 5.36 -12.70
C LYS A 112 1.24 5.95 -11.61
N ILE A 113 0.89 5.17 -10.58
CA ILE A 113 0.05 5.66 -9.47
C ILE A 113 0.77 6.76 -8.69
N PHE A 114 2.01 6.54 -8.26
CA PHE A 114 2.76 7.59 -7.53
C PHE A 114 3.24 8.73 -8.43
N GLY A 115 3.35 8.51 -9.74
CA GLY A 115 3.65 9.52 -10.74
C GLY A 115 2.57 10.59 -10.83
N ALA A 116 1.32 10.26 -10.48
CA ALA A 116 0.23 11.24 -10.41
C ALA A 116 0.43 12.29 -9.30
N ILE A 117 1.26 12.01 -8.30
CA ILE A 117 1.47 12.88 -7.14
C ILE A 117 2.91 13.41 -7.03
N GLY A 118 3.80 13.09 -7.98
CA GLY A 118 5.18 13.58 -7.99
C GLY A 118 6.16 12.68 -8.74
N VAL A 119 7.45 12.81 -8.41
CA VAL A 119 8.51 12.02 -9.03
C VAL A 119 8.63 10.65 -8.37
N VAL A 120 8.91 9.62 -9.18
CA VAL A 120 9.07 8.24 -8.71
C VAL A 120 10.42 7.69 -9.13
N VAL A 121 11.09 7.00 -8.22
CA VAL A 121 12.37 6.33 -8.48
C VAL A 121 12.28 4.90 -7.95
N GLU A 122 12.56 3.93 -8.82
CA GLU A 122 12.78 2.56 -8.36
C GLU A 122 14.18 2.43 -7.75
N VAL A 123 14.25 1.85 -6.56
CA VAL A 123 15.48 1.66 -5.78
C VAL A 123 15.50 0.28 -5.14
N GLU A 124 16.67 -0.13 -4.66
CA GLU A 124 16.76 -1.33 -3.83
C GLU A 124 16.04 -1.12 -2.49
N GLU A 125 15.47 -2.19 -1.94
CA GLU A 125 14.75 -2.12 -0.66
C GLU A 125 15.59 -1.50 0.48
N LYS A 126 16.91 -1.70 0.47
CA LYS A 126 17.82 -1.15 1.50
C LYS A 126 17.96 0.38 1.45
N GLN A 127 17.51 1.02 0.37
CA GLN A 127 17.59 2.46 0.13
C GLN A 127 16.30 3.19 0.54
N ILE A 128 15.26 2.47 0.98
CA ILE A 128 13.97 2.99 1.47
C ILE A 128 13.60 2.40 2.83
#